data_AF-A0A5N3CU51-F1
#
_entry.id   AF-A0A5N3CU51-F1
#
_cell.length_a   1.000
_cell.length_b   1.000
_cell.length_c   1.000
_cell.angle_alpha   90.00
_cell.angle_beta   90.00
_cell.angle_gamma   90.00
#
_symmetry.space_group_name_H-M   'P 1'
#
loop_
_entity.id
_entity.type
_entity.pdbx_description
1 polymer ?
#
loop_
_entity_poly.entity_id
_entity_poly.type
_entity_poly.pdbx_seq_one_letter_code
_entity_poly.pdbx_strand_id
1 'polypeptide(L)'
;MAFKHYDVVRAASPSDLAERITQKLKEGWQPYGSALISTAGYGAEFIQPVVSEGELPSLAESGNHPHVSAKPEAAPEYYYVIALAGQSNSMSYGEGLPLPETYDRPDPRIKQLARRSTVTPGGAACKYNDIIPADHCLHDVQDMSRLNHPKADLSKGQYGTVGQGLHIAKKLLPFIPANAGILLVPCCRGGSAFTTGADGTYSDASGASE
;
A
#
# COMPACT_ATOMS: atom_id res chain seq x y z
N MET A 1 12.23 -35.71 3.63
CA MET A 1 12.59 -34.41 3.01
C MET A 1 11.65 -33.37 3.57
N ALA A 2 12.16 -32.25 4.08
CA ALA A 2 11.37 -31.21 4.72
C ALA A 2 11.46 -29.93 3.87
N PHE A 3 10.48 -29.73 3.01
CA PHE A 3 10.38 -28.52 2.19
C PHE A 3 10.05 -27.31 3.06
N LYS A 4 10.73 -26.19 2.85
CA LYS A 4 10.55 -24.96 3.66
C LYS A 4 9.51 -24.01 3.07
N HIS A 5 9.32 -24.06 1.75
CA HIS A 5 8.45 -23.15 1.03
C HIS A 5 7.51 -23.93 0.09
N TYR A 6 6.26 -23.48 0.03
CA TYR A 6 5.20 -24.04 -0.79
C TYR A 6 4.58 -22.92 -1.62
N ASP A 7 4.31 -23.20 -2.89
CA ASP A 7 3.62 -22.28 -3.80
C ASP A 7 2.76 -23.08 -4.80
N VAL A 8 1.87 -22.41 -5.51
CA VAL A 8 0.94 -23.02 -6.46
C VAL A 8 0.97 -22.25 -7.78
N VAL A 9 1.39 -22.92 -8.84
CA VAL A 9 1.33 -22.38 -10.20
C VAL A 9 -0.06 -22.64 -10.79
N ARG A 10 -0.71 -21.61 -11.30
CA ARG A 10 -2.01 -21.70 -11.98
C ARG A 10 -1.92 -21.16 -13.39
N ALA A 11 -2.65 -21.77 -14.32
CA ALA A 11 -2.75 -21.31 -15.70
C ALA A 11 -4.10 -21.71 -16.34
N ALA A 12 -4.48 -21.02 -17.41
CA ALA A 12 -5.72 -21.29 -18.15
C ALA A 12 -5.54 -22.36 -19.26
N SER A 13 -4.31 -22.79 -19.54
CA SER A 13 -4.01 -23.82 -20.54
C SER A 13 -2.80 -24.69 -20.13
N PRO A 14 -2.66 -25.90 -20.71
CA PRO A 14 -1.50 -26.76 -20.44
C PRO A 14 -0.17 -26.14 -20.86
N SER A 15 -0.13 -25.40 -21.98
CA SER A 15 1.08 -24.74 -22.49
C SER A 15 1.53 -23.63 -21.55
N ASP A 16 0.60 -22.82 -21.06
CA ASP A 16 0.89 -21.73 -20.11
C ASP A 16 1.38 -22.30 -18.77
N LEU A 17 0.82 -23.43 -18.34
CA LEU A 17 1.28 -24.12 -17.13
C LEU A 17 2.72 -24.61 -17.31
N ALA A 18 3.05 -25.22 -18.45
CA ALA A 18 4.39 -25.70 -18.73
C ALA A 18 5.44 -24.58 -18.75
N GLU A 19 5.11 -23.42 -19.34
CA GLU A 19 5.99 -22.25 -19.35
C GLU A 19 6.23 -21.71 -17.93
N ARG A 20 5.18 -21.56 -17.13
CA ARG A 20 5.28 -21.08 -15.75
C ARG A 20 6.04 -22.04 -14.83
N ILE A 21 5.86 -23.35 -15.01
CA ILE A 21 6.65 -24.37 -14.29
C ILE A 21 8.12 -24.27 -14.69
N THR A 22 8.42 -24.11 -15.99
CA THR A 22 9.79 -23.96 -16.47
C THR A 22 10.49 -22.76 -15.85
N GLN A 23 9.76 -21.66 -15.64
CA GLN A 23 10.26 -20.48 -14.94
C GLN A 23 10.52 -20.75 -13.46
N LYS A 24 9.59 -21.39 -12.75
CA LYS A 24 9.75 -21.78 -11.35
C LYS A 24 10.93 -22.75 -11.14
N LEU A 25 11.18 -23.66 -12.08
CA LEU A 25 12.35 -24.54 -12.06
C LEU A 25 13.67 -23.76 -12.10
N LYS A 26 13.75 -22.69 -12.91
CA LYS A 26 14.94 -21.80 -12.95
C LYS A 26 15.15 -21.04 -11.64
N GLU A 27 14.07 -20.77 -10.92
CA GLU A 27 14.06 -20.12 -9.61
C GLU A 27 14.36 -21.10 -8.45
N GLY A 28 14.66 -22.37 -8.75
CA GLY A 28 15.01 -23.39 -7.75
C GLY A 28 13.81 -24.07 -7.10
N TRP A 29 12.59 -23.86 -7.61
CA TRP A 29 11.42 -24.63 -7.20
C TRP A 29 11.35 -25.98 -7.91
N GLN A 30 10.62 -26.93 -7.34
CA GLN A 30 10.38 -28.25 -7.91
C GLN A 30 8.89 -28.59 -7.87
N PRO A 31 8.32 -29.21 -8.93
CA PRO A 31 6.96 -29.72 -8.90
C PRO A 31 6.75 -30.71 -7.76
N TYR A 32 5.65 -30.53 -7.04
CA TYR A 32 5.24 -31.41 -5.96
C TYR A 32 3.94 -32.12 -6.33
N GLY A 33 4.03 -33.42 -6.55
CA GLY A 33 2.90 -34.24 -7.00
C GLY A 33 2.46 -33.95 -8.44
N SER A 34 1.32 -34.52 -8.81
CA SER A 34 0.75 -34.38 -10.16
C SER A 34 -0.01 -33.07 -10.33
N ALA A 35 0.02 -32.52 -11.55
CA ALA A 35 -0.85 -31.41 -11.93
C ALA A 35 -2.33 -31.80 -11.83
N LEU A 36 -3.16 -30.83 -11.46
CA LEU A 36 -4.60 -30.97 -11.29
C LEU A 36 -5.32 -30.03 -12.24
N ILE A 37 -6.52 -30.43 -12.69
CA ILE A 37 -7.41 -29.59 -13.48
C ILE A 37 -8.63 -29.28 -12.61
N SER A 38 -8.90 -27.99 -12.41
CA SER A 38 -10.09 -27.49 -11.73
C SER A 38 -11.03 -26.88 -12.76
N THR A 39 -12.31 -27.26 -12.71
CA THR A 39 -13.38 -26.67 -13.53
C THR A 39 -14.37 -25.85 -12.69
N ALA A 40 -14.01 -25.51 -11.46
CA ALA A 40 -14.90 -24.87 -10.50
C ALA A 40 -15.16 -23.37 -10.75
N GLY A 41 -14.72 -22.81 -11.88
CA GLY A 41 -14.87 -21.39 -12.26
C GLY A 41 -15.31 -21.19 -13.71
N TYR A 42 -15.12 -19.98 -14.26
CA TYR A 42 -15.46 -19.61 -15.65
C TYR A 42 -14.48 -20.19 -16.71
N GLY A 43 -14.00 -21.42 -16.51
CA GLY A 43 -13.04 -22.09 -17.39
C GLY A 43 -12.28 -23.23 -16.70
N ALA A 44 -11.50 -23.99 -17.48
CA ALA A 44 -10.58 -24.99 -16.93
C ALA A 44 -9.29 -24.31 -16.45
N GLU A 45 -8.96 -24.48 -15.17
CA GLU A 45 -7.69 -24.06 -14.57
C GLU A 45 -6.77 -25.27 -14.39
N PHE A 46 -5.53 -25.14 -14.86
CA PHE A 46 -4.45 -26.09 -14.67
C PHE A 46 -3.59 -25.63 -13.50
N ILE A 47 -3.39 -26.52 -12.52
CA ILE A 47 -2.78 -26.19 -11.23
C ILE A 47 -1.64 -27.17 -10.94
N GLN A 48 -0.45 -26.65 -10.64
CA GLN A 48 0.71 -27.45 -10.20
C GLN A 48 1.25 -26.91 -8.87
N PRO A 49 1.19 -27.69 -7.78
CA PRO A 49 1.92 -27.37 -6.56
C PRO A 49 3.44 -27.45 -6.80
N VAL A 50 4.19 -26.53 -6.20
CA VAL A 50 5.66 -26.50 -6.24
C VAL A 50 6.25 -26.25 -4.85
N VAL A 51 7.45 -26.77 -4.63
CA VAL A 51 8.17 -26.70 -3.34
C VAL A 51 9.61 -26.24 -3.54
N SER A 52 10.21 -25.64 -2.50
CA SER A 52 11.64 -25.29 -2.48
C SER A 52 12.27 -25.54 -1.11
N GLU A 53 13.56 -25.91 -1.11
CA GLU A 53 14.38 -26.15 0.08
C GLU A 53 15.35 -25.00 0.41
N GLY A 54 15.61 -24.07 -0.54
CA GLY A 54 16.58 -22.97 -0.40
C GLY A 54 15.97 -21.66 0.14
N GLU A 55 16.80 -20.76 0.67
CA GLU A 55 16.40 -19.36 0.91
C GLU A 55 16.10 -18.69 -0.43
N LEU A 56 14.82 -18.51 -0.72
CA LEU A 56 14.37 -17.91 -1.97
C LEU A 56 14.74 -16.42 -1.99
N PRO A 57 15.35 -15.89 -3.07
CA PRO A 57 15.40 -14.46 -3.27
C PRO A 57 13.96 -13.93 -3.30
N SER A 58 13.72 -12.86 -2.56
CA SER A 58 12.41 -12.22 -2.34
C SER A 58 11.53 -12.26 -3.58
N LEU A 59 10.40 -12.95 -3.48
CA LEU A 59 9.40 -13.10 -4.52
C LEU A 59 8.83 -11.73 -4.89
N ALA A 60 9.33 -11.16 -5.99
CA ALA A 60 8.52 -10.30 -6.84
C ALA A 60 7.37 -11.16 -7.38
N GLU A 61 6.14 -10.75 -7.11
CA GLU A 61 4.94 -11.47 -7.52
C GLU A 61 4.92 -11.67 -9.05
N SER A 62 5.01 -12.93 -9.46
CA SER A 62 4.89 -13.37 -10.85
C SER A 62 3.44 -13.26 -11.31
N GLY A 63 3.08 -12.10 -11.87
CA GLY A 63 1.94 -11.91 -12.75
C GLY A 63 2.42 -11.34 -14.08
N ASN A 64 2.13 -12.04 -15.18
CA ASN A 64 2.46 -11.66 -16.57
C ASN A 64 2.16 -10.18 -16.86
N HIS A 65 3.19 -9.34 -16.87
CA HIS A 65 3.24 -8.12 -17.68
C HIS A 65 4.46 -8.24 -18.59
N PRO A 66 4.33 -7.92 -19.90
CA PRO A 66 5.45 -8.00 -20.82
C PRO A 66 6.61 -7.19 -20.26
N HIS A 67 7.82 -7.77 -20.34
CA HIS A 67 9.09 -7.15 -19.96
C HIS A 67 9.22 -5.76 -20.59
N VAL A 68 8.73 -4.75 -19.89
CA VAL A 68 9.29 -3.41 -19.95
C VAL A 68 10.51 -3.52 -19.08
N SER A 69 11.69 -3.48 -19.70
CA SER A 69 12.97 -3.23 -19.04
C SER A 69 12.73 -2.29 -17.87
N ALA A 70 13.22 -2.63 -16.67
CA ALA A 70 13.02 -1.84 -15.44
C ALA A 70 13.46 -0.39 -15.68
N LYS A 71 12.53 0.40 -16.22
CA LYS A 71 12.50 1.84 -16.08
C LYS A 71 12.43 2.06 -14.57
N PRO A 72 13.12 3.08 -14.00
CA PRO A 72 12.74 3.57 -12.69
C PRO A 72 11.22 3.72 -12.71
N GLU A 73 10.53 3.10 -11.75
CA GLU A 73 9.07 3.11 -11.66
C GLU A 73 8.60 4.53 -11.90
N ALA A 74 8.10 4.80 -13.12
CA ALA A 74 7.96 6.16 -13.57
C ALA A 74 6.92 6.81 -12.68
N ALA A 75 7.20 8.02 -12.19
CA ALA A 75 6.21 8.78 -11.44
C ALA A 75 4.90 8.80 -12.23
N PRO A 76 3.74 8.62 -11.58
CA PRO A 76 2.46 8.66 -12.27
C PRO A 76 2.33 9.90 -13.16
N GLU A 77 1.79 9.73 -14.37
CA GLU A 77 1.53 10.82 -15.30
C GLU A 77 0.40 11.73 -14.79
N TYR A 78 -0.54 11.16 -14.03
CA TYR A 78 -1.64 11.87 -13.38
C TYR A 78 -2.15 11.09 -12.16
N TYR A 79 -3.04 11.72 -11.39
CA TYR A 79 -3.62 11.13 -10.18
C TYR A 79 -5.14 11.13 -10.23
N TYR A 80 -5.75 10.03 -9.76
CA TYR A 80 -7.13 10.03 -9.28
C TYR A 80 -7.15 10.65 -7.88
N VAL A 81 -7.96 11.70 -7.69
CA VAL A 81 -7.96 12.47 -6.44
C VAL A 81 -9.08 11.99 -5.52
N ILE A 82 -8.77 11.75 -4.25
CA ILE A 82 -9.74 11.38 -3.22
C ILE A 82 -9.61 12.36 -2.06
N ALA A 83 -10.66 13.17 -1.84
CA ALA A 83 -10.76 14.02 -0.67
C ALA A 83 -11.22 13.21 0.54
N LEU A 84 -10.53 13.36 1.67
CA LEU A 84 -10.86 12.75 2.95
C LEU A 84 -11.16 13.88 3.94
N ALA A 85 -12.39 13.94 4.44
CA ALA A 85 -12.84 15.00 5.33
C ALA A 85 -13.79 14.46 6.41
N GLY A 86 -13.99 15.26 7.45
CA GLY A 86 -14.85 14.95 8.59
C GLY A 86 -14.08 15.01 9.90
N GLN A 87 -14.60 14.30 10.90
CA GLN A 87 -14.04 14.25 12.25
C GLN A 87 -13.13 13.02 12.46
N SER A 88 -12.92 12.63 13.72
CA SER A 88 -11.97 11.59 14.15
C SER A 88 -12.04 10.29 13.35
N ASN A 89 -13.25 9.76 13.10
CA ASN A 89 -13.44 8.48 12.41
C ASN A 89 -13.12 8.53 10.90
N SER A 90 -12.91 9.72 10.34
CA SER A 90 -12.46 9.89 8.94
C SER A 90 -10.92 9.93 8.82
N MET A 91 -10.19 9.91 9.94
CA MET A 91 -8.74 10.08 9.99
C MET A 91 -8.07 9.10 10.95
N SER A 92 -6.79 9.34 11.25
CA SER A 92 -5.96 8.44 12.06
C SER A 92 -6.31 8.45 13.54
N TYR A 93 -7.37 7.74 13.92
CA TYR A 93 -7.75 7.50 15.32
C TYR A 93 -7.63 6.04 15.74
N GLY A 94 -7.19 5.13 14.85
CA GLY A 94 -6.90 3.76 15.21
C GLY A 94 -5.67 3.68 16.11
N GLU A 95 -5.84 3.23 17.35
CA GLU A 95 -4.77 3.16 18.36
C GLU A 95 -3.89 1.91 18.26
N GLY A 96 -4.19 1.00 17.33
CA GLY A 96 -3.40 -0.20 17.08
C GLY A 96 -1.98 0.14 16.61
N LEU A 97 -1.04 -0.79 16.86
CA LEU A 97 0.35 -0.64 16.40
C LEU A 97 0.42 -0.54 14.87
N PRO A 98 1.01 0.52 14.29
CA PRO A 98 1.23 0.59 12.85
C PRO A 98 2.17 -0.50 12.34
N LEU A 99 1.90 -0.99 11.14
CA LEU A 99 2.61 -2.09 10.47
C LEU A 99 3.20 -1.65 9.12
N PRO A 100 4.16 -0.70 9.11
CA PRO A 100 4.69 -0.07 7.89
C PRO A 100 5.46 -1.03 6.97
N GLU A 101 5.86 -2.19 7.47
CA GLU A 101 6.48 -3.24 6.63
C GLU A 101 5.45 -4.10 5.88
N THR A 102 4.17 -4.07 6.29
CA THR A 102 3.11 -4.94 5.75
C THR A 102 1.87 -4.13 5.31
N TYR A 103 0.81 -4.13 6.11
CA TYR A 103 -0.49 -3.58 5.75
C TYR A 103 -0.43 -2.05 5.55
N ASP A 104 0.36 -1.38 6.37
CA ASP A 104 0.51 0.07 6.38
C ASP A 104 1.65 0.56 5.49
N ARG A 105 2.28 -0.35 4.74
CA ARG A 105 3.39 -0.02 3.85
C ARG A 105 2.97 1.02 2.80
N PRO A 106 3.68 2.15 2.67
CA PRO A 106 3.45 3.11 1.59
C PRO A 106 3.57 2.45 0.20
N ASP A 107 2.88 3.04 -0.77
CA ASP A 107 2.96 2.62 -2.18
C ASP A 107 3.51 3.78 -3.03
N PRO A 108 4.45 3.52 -3.96
CA PRO A 108 5.05 4.56 -4.80
C PRO A 108 4.03 5.36 -5.63
N ARG A 109 2.87 4.78 -5.97
CA ARG A 109 1.79 5.41 -6.75
C ARG A 109 0.71 6.06 -5.88
N ILE A 110 0.77 5.92 -4.55
CA ILE A 110 -0.18 6.55 -3.62
C ILE A 110 0.51 7.71 -2.90
N LYS A 111 -0.03 8.91 -3.10
CA LYS A 111 0.49 10.17 -2.56
C LYS A 111 -0.57 10.88 -1.73
N GLN A 112 -0.15 11.87 -0.96
CA GLN A 112 -1.02 12.81 -0.28
C GLN A 112 -0.51 14.24 -0.43
N LEU A 113 -1.40 15.21 -0.24
CA LEU A 113 -1.00 16.61 -0.06
C LEU A 113 -0.47 16.84 1.36
N ALA A 114 0.72 17.42 1.47
CA ALA A 114 1.37 17.69 2.73
C ALA A 114 0.72 18.88 3.49
N ARG A 115 0.57 18.74 4.81
CA ARG A 115 0.27 19.83 5.76
C ARG A 115 1.35 20.09 6.79
N ARG A 116 1.93 19.04 7.38
CA ARG A 116 3.02 19.11 8.37
C ARG A 116 4.29 19.73 7.77
N SER A 117 5.23 20.12 8.64
CA SER A 117 6.54 20.65 8.23
C SER A 117 7.52 19.58 7.74
N THR A 118 7.25 18.30 8.05
CA THR A 118 8.04 17.14 7.59
C THR A 118 7.12 16.02 7.13
N VAL A 119 7.61 15.20 6.17
CA VAL A 119 6.86 14.08 5.56
C VAL A 119 6.48 13.03 6.61
N THR A 120 7.41 12.71 7.50
CA THR A 120 7.23 11.86 8.69
C THR A 120 7.83 12.59 9.90
N PRO A 121 7.53 12.19 11.15
CA PRO A 121 8.19 12.76 12.31
C PRO A 121 9.72 12.64 12.22
N GLY A 122 10.43 13.77 12.21
CA GLY A 122 11.90 13.80 12.05
C GLY A 122 12.42 13.49 10.64
N GLY A 123 11.53 13.34 9.67
CA GLY A 123 11.87 13.05 8.27
C GLY A 123 12.21 14.30 7.45
N ALA A 124 12.21 14.13 6.13
CA ALA A 124 12.46 15.21 5.18
C ALA A 124 11.43 16.34 5.34
N ALA A 125 11.87 17.58 5.15
CA ALA A 125 10.99 18.75 5.16
C ALA A 125 10.01 18.71 3.97
N CYS A 126 8.79 19.18 4.19
CA CYS A 126 7.80 19.41 3.15
C CYS A 126 7.06 20.73 3.41
N LYS A 127 6.48 21.29 2.35
CA LYS A 127 5.65 22.49 2.40
C LYS A 127 4.18 22.13 2.23
N TYR A 128 3.31 23.07 2.62
CA TYR A 128 1.88 22.91 2.40
C TYR A 128 1.58 22.63 0.92
N ASN A 129 0.76 21.60 0.67
CA ASN A 129 0.39 21.07 -0.65
C ASN A 129 1.52 20.43 -1.48
N ASP A 130 2.70 20.18 -0.92
CA ASP A 130 3.67 19.29 -1.59
C ASP A 130 3.07 17.89 -1.76
N ILE A 131 3.33 17.25 -2.91
CA ILE A 131 2.96 15.86 -3.15
C ILE A 131 3.99 14.96 -2.47
N ILE A 132 3.57 14.26 -1.42
CA ILE A 132 4.44 13.41 -0.59
C ILE A 132 3.89 11.97 -0.55
N PRO A 133 4.68 10.97 -0.13
CA PRO A 133 4.16 9.63 0.11
C PRO A 133 2.98 9.63 1.09
N ALA A 134 1.97 8.81 0.80
CA ALA A 134 0.92 8.50 1.77
C ALA A 134 1.34 7.31 2.64
N ASP A 135 1.14 7.41 3.95
CA ASP A 135 1.29 6.33 4.91
C ASP A 135 0.03 6.20 5.80
N HIS A 136 0.11 5.43 6.88
CA HIS A 136 -1.02 5.19 7.79
C HIS A 136 -1.47 6.41 8.60
N CYS A 137 -0.66 7.47 8.67
CA CYS A 137 -0.91 8.67 9.46
C CYS A 137 -0.88 9.92 8.57
N LEU A 138 -1.98 10.15 7.87
CA LEU A 138 -2.10 11.20 6.86
C LEU A 138 -2.03 12.63 7.44
N HIS A 139 -1.70 13.60 6.59
CA HIS A 139 -1.54 15.02 6.92
C HIS A 139 -2.90 15.75 7.04
N ASP A 140 -3.82 15.17 7.82
CA ASP A 140 -5.09 15.81 8.19
C ASP A 140 -4.85 17.13 8.95
N VAL A 141 -5.90 17.93 9.18
CA VAL A 141 -5.77 19.22 9.90
C VAL A 141 -5.19 19.01 11.30
N GLN A 142 -5.57 17.91 11.95
CA GLN A 142 -5.02 17.51 13.24
C GLN A 142 -3.84 16.56 13.09
N ASP A 143 -2.70 16.88 13.72
CA ASP A 143 -1.49 16.05 13.63
C ASP A 143 -1.50 14.90 14.65
N MET A 144 -1.90 13.72 14.20
CA MET A 144 -1.94 12.51 15.03
C MET A 144 -0.61 11.75 15.10
N SER A 145 0.43 12.23 14.40
CA SER A 145 1.67 11.48 14.23
C SER A 145 2.56 11.36 15.47
N ARG A 146 2.26 12.15 16.50
CA ARG A 146 2.98 12.15 17.78
C ARG A 146 2.33 11.24 18.83
N LEU A 147 1.15 10.69 18.53
CA LEU A 147 0.37 9.85 19.44
C LEU A 147 0.73 8.38 19.23
N ASN A 148 1.91 7.99 19.71
CA ASN A 148 2.48 6.68 19.45
C ASN A 148 1.86 5.59 20.34
N HIS A 149 1.68 4.41 19.77
CA HIS A 149 1.39 3.20 20.54
C HIS A 149 2.52 2.89 21.55
N PRO A 150 2.26 2.40 22.78
CA PRO A 150 3.29 2.15 23.79
C PRO A 150 4.39 1.14 23.40
N LYS A 151 4.12 0.31 22.39
CA LYS A 151 5.07 -0.69 21.84
C LYS A 151 5.65 -0.30 20.48
N ALA A 152 5.48 0.95 20.06
CA ALA A 152 6.00 1.44 18.80
C ALA A 152 7.53 1.47 18.78
N ASP A 153 8.11 0.95 17.70
CA ASP A 153 9.50 1.16 17.34
C ASP A 153 9.57 2.29 16.29
N LEU A 154 9.90 3.50 16.74
CA LEU A 154 9.96 4.67 15.86
C LEU A 154 11.05 4.57 14.80
N SER A 155 12.10 3.77 15.03
CA SER A 155 13.14 3.52 14.03
C SER A 155 12.62 2.76 12.82
N LYS A 156 11.48 2.07 12.97
CA LYS A 156 10.77 1.34 11.92
C LYS A 156 9.60 2.13 11.33
N GLY A 157 9.46 3.41 11.66
CA GLY A 157 8.34 4.23 11.18
C GLY A 157 6.99 3.91 11.82
N GLN A 158 6.95 3.23 12.97
CA GLN A 158 5.71 2.90 13.69
C GLN A 158 5.14 4.08 14.49
N TYR A 159 5.17 5.27 13.93
CA TYR A 159 4.75 6.49 14.60
C TYR A 159 3.23 6.70 14.53
N GLY A 160 2.67 7.44 15.49
CA GLY A 160 1.29 7.88 15.49
C GLY A 160 0.25 6.76 15.58
N THR A 161 -0.96 7.15 15.21
CA THR A 161 -2.16 6.31 15.06
C THR A 161 -2.42 5.99 13.59
N VAL A 162 -3.35 5.07 13.34
CA VAL A 162 -3.67 4.53 12.01
C VAL A 162 -5.01 5.05 11.50
N GLY A 163 -5.04 5.48 10.24
CA GLY A 163 -6.25 5.90 9.52
C GLY A 163 -6.46 5.09 8.24
N GLN A 164 -7.70 5.00 7.78
CA GLN A 164 -8.10 4.11 6.67
C GLN A 164 -7.76 4.64 5.27
N GLY A 165 -7.34 5.90 5.13
CA GLY A 165 -7.17 6.55 3.82
C GLY A 165 -6.17 5.82 2.91
N LEU A 166 -5.04 5.38 3.47
CA LEU A 166 -4.05 4.56 2.74
C LEU A 166 -4.66 3.24 2.29
N HIS A 167 -5.39 2.53 3.15
CA HIS A 167 -5.96 1.22 2.82
C HIS A 167 -7.05 1.31 1.78
N ILE A 168 -7.85 2.39 1.77
CA ILE A 168 -8.80 2.69 0.70
C ILE A 168 -8.05 2.85 -0.62
N ALA A 169 -7.01 3.70 -0.65
CA ALA A 169 -6.22 3.92 -1.86
C ALA A 169 -5.57 2.63 -2.37
N LYS A 170 -4.95 1.82 -1.49
CA LYS A 170 -4.37 0.51 -1.85
C LYS A 170 -5.38 -0.43 -2.49
N LYS A 171 -6.62 -0.46 -1.98
CA LYS A 171 -7.69 -1.30 -2.55
C LYS A 171 -8.18 -0.79 -3.90
N LEU A 172 -8.09 0.51 -4.17
CA LEU A 172 -8.51 1.12 -5.43
C LEU A 172 -7.42 1.08 -6.51
N LEU A 173 -6.14 1.07 -6.11
CA LEU A 173 -4.99 1.14 -7.02
C LEU A 173 -5.00 0.08 -8.15
N PRO A 174 -5.42 -1.18 -7.93
CA PRO A 174 -5.52 -2.18 -9.00
C PRO A 174 -6.57 -1.86 -10.08
N PHE A 175 -7.50 -0.95 -9.81
CA PHE A 175 -8.60 -0.60 -10.70
C PHE A 175 -8.34 0.66 -11.54
N ILE A 176 -7.17 1.28 -11.42
CA ILE A 176 -6.78 2.46 -12.22
C ILE A 176 -5.64 2.13 -13.19
N PRO A 177 -5.47 2.89 -14.29
CA PRO A 177 -4.39 2.68 -15.26
C PRO A 177 -3.00 2.65 -14.61
N ALA A 178 -2.08 1.85 -15.15
CA ALA A 178 -0.73 1.68 -14.62
C ALA A 178 0.09 2.98 -14.61
N ASN A 179 -0.18 3.92 -15.53
CA ASN A 179 0.43 5.25 -15.58
C ASN A 179 -0.22 6.27 -14.63
N ALA A 180 -1.26 5.89 -13.89
CA ALA A 180 -1.96 6.76 -12.93
C ALA A 180 -1.61 6.40 -11.48
N GLY A 181 -1.73 7.38 -10.59
CA GLY A 181 -1.61 7.21 -9.14
C GLY A 181 -2.89 7.62 -8.42
N ILE A 182 -2.87 7.54 -7.09
CA ILE A 182 -3.93 8.10 -6.23
C ILE A 182 -3.35 9.23 -5.40
N LEU A 183 -4.01 10.39 -5.43
CA LEU A 183 -3.66 11.53 -4.59
C LEU A 183 -4.74 11.72 -3.53
N LEU A 184 -4.37 11.49 -2.27
CA LEU A 184 -5.21 11.72 -1.11
C LEU A 184 -5.13 13.20 -0.70
N VAL A 185 -6.28 13.79 -0.39
CA VAL A 185 -6.40 15.16 0.10
C VAL A 185 -6.98 15.12 1.52
N PRO A 186 -6.14 14.92 2.55
CA PRO A 186 -6.57 14.79 3.94
C PRO A 186 -6.93 16.16 4.55
N CYS A 187 -8.16 16.28 5.05
CA CYS A 187 -8.78 17.51 5.54
C CYS A 187 -9.62 17.27 6.80
N CYS A 188 -9.36 16.20 7.56
CA CYS A 188 -10.13 15.89 8.75
C CYS A 188 -9.63 16.64 9.99
N ARG A 189 -10.52 16.86 10.95
CA ARG A 189 -10.20 17.42 12.27
C ARG A 189 -11.01 16.71 13.36
N GLY A 190 -10.37 15.96 14.25
CA GLY A 190 -11.05 15.32 15.36
C GLY A 190 -11.81 16.33 16.22
N GLY A 191 -13.05 15.99 16.61
CA GLY A 191 -13.91 16.89 17.39
C GLY A 191 -14.50 18.09 16.62
N SER A 192 -14.31 18.20 15.31
CA SER A 192 -15.01 19.20 14.50
C SER A 192 -16.51 18.96 14.50
N ALA A 193 -17.32 20.01 14.61
CA ALA A 193 -18.77 19.93 14.55
C ALA A 193 -19.37 21.18 13.88
N PHE A 194 -20.64 21.11 13.47
CA PHE A 194 -21.35 22.25 12.87
C PHE A 194 -21.93 23.22 13.90
N THR A 195 -22.26 22.74 15.11
CA THR A 195 -23.00 23.50 16.13
C THR A 195 -22.15 23.85 17.35
N THR A 196 -20.90 23.38 17.40
CA THR A 196 -19.95 23.61 18.48
C THR A 196 -18.52 23.62 17.93
N GLY A 197 -17.57 24.13 18.72
CA GLY A 197 -16.15 24.21 18.34
C GLY A 197 -15.68 25.66 18.14
N ALA A 198 -14.37 25.84 18.05
CA ALA A 198 -13.77 27.13 17.72
C ALA A 198 -13.59 27.26 16.20
N ASP A 199 -13.74 28.47 15.66
CA ASP A 199 -13.63 28.73 14.22
C ASP A 199 -12.21 28.48 13.67
N GLY A 200 -11.19 28.62 14.51
CA GLY A 200 -9.79 28.55 14.08
C GLY A 200 -9.39 29.69 13.15
N THR A 201 -8.37 29.47 12.33
CA THR A 201 -7.89 30.41 11.32
C THR A 201 -7.51 29.68 10.04
N TYR A 202 -7.45 30.42 8.93
CA TYR A 202 -6.97 29.92 7.65
C TYR A 202 -5.83 30.79 7.13
N SER A 203 -4.86 30.15 6.48
CA SER A 203 -3.76 30.80 5.78
C SER A 203 -3.55 30.13 4.43
N ASP A 204 -3.35 30.91 3.37
CA ASP A 204 -3.01 30.38 2.04
C ASP A 204 -1.72 29.56 2.05
N ALA A 205 -0.82 29.83 3.01
CA ALA A 205 0.50 29.19 3.10
C ALA A 205 0.52 27.88 3.92
N SER A 206 -0.50 27.61 4.75
CA SER A 206 -0.51 26.45 5.66
C SER A 206 -1.87 25.78 5.84
N GLY A 207 -2.93 26.33 5.22
CA GLY A 207 -4.31 25.87 5.36
C GLY A 207 -4.93 26.23 6.72
N ALA A 208 -5.92 25.43 7.13
CA ALA A 208 -6.59 25.58 8.41
C ALA A 208 -5.67 25.26 9.60
N SER A 209 -5.81 26.03 10.68
CA SER A 209 -5.16 25.74 11.97
C SER A 209 -5.75 24.49 12.63
N GLU A 210 -4.91 23.74 13.34
CA GLU A 210 -5.33 22.66 14.23
C GLU A 210 -6.16 23.17 15.42
#